data_AF-A0A4Q9V1D0-F1
#
_entry.id   AF-A0A4Q9V1D0-F1
#
_cell.length_a   1.000
_cell.length_b   1.000
_cell.length_c   1.000
_cell.angle_alpha   90.00
_cell.angle_beta   90.00
_cell.angle_gamma   90.00
#
_symmetry.space_group_name_H-M   'P 1'
#
loop_
_entity.id
_entity.type
_entity.pdbx_description
1 polymer ?
#
loop_
_entity_poly.entity_id
_entity_poly.type
_entity_poly.pdbx_seq_one_letter_code
_entity_poly.pdbx_strand_id
1 'polypeptide(L)' 'MAEQLLIRDLPTGTKQALKTRARQNHTSMESEARKILSSVLCAERPSIASLLAQEITSSETDFDFDPPRLGIGSREVDL' A
#
# COMPACT_ATOMS: atom_id res chain seq x y z
N MET A 1 19.71 -6.31 -3.11
CA MET A 1 18.70 -7.36 -3.37
C MET A 1 17.57 -6.71 -4.15
N ALA A 2 17.07 -7.34 -5.22
CA ALA A 2 15.95 -6.78 -5.98
C ALA A 2 14.64 -7.21 -5.31
N GLU A 3 13.79 -6.25 -4.94
CA GLU A 3 12.45 -6.54 -4.43
C GLU A 3 11.58 -7.14 -5.54
N GLN A 4 10.87 -8.23 -5.22
CA GLN A 4 10.04 -8.98 -6.15
C GLN A 4 8.62 -9.14 -5.62
N LEU A 5 7.63 -8.87 -6.47
CA LEU A 5 6.21 -9.02 -6.18
C LEU A 5 5.60 -10.05 -7.14
N LEU A 6 4.80 -10.98 -6.60
CA LEU A 6 4.04 -11.95 -7.40
C LEU A 6 2.56 -11.57 -7.39
N ILE A 7 2.01 -11.23 -8.56
CA ILE A 7 0.57 -10.98 -8.72
C ILE A 7 -0.08 -12.29 -9.19
N ARG A 8 -0.79 -12.96 -8.27
CA ARG A 8 -1.59 -14.16 -8.57
C ARG A 8 -2.95 -13.76 -9.12
N ASP A 9 -3.56 -14.69 -9.85
CA ASP A 9 -4.92 -14.57 -10.39
C ASP A 9 -5.19 -13.28 -11.19
N LEU A 10 -4.15 -12.76 -11.87
CA LEU A 10 -4.27 -11.59 -12.73
C LEU A 10 -5.30 -11.89 -13.84
N PRO A 11 -6.39 -11.10 -13.95
CA PRO A 11 -7.42 -11.34 -14.94
C PRO A 11 -6.82 -11.47 -16.34
N THR A 12 -7.32 -12.44 -17.11
CA THR A 12 -6.76 -12.76 -18.44
C THR A 12 -6.74 -11.53 -19.34
N GLY A 13 -7.79 -10.71 -19.32
CA GLY A 13 -7.86 -9.45 -20.06
C GLY A 13 -6.74 -8.47 -19.68
N THR A 14 -6.48 -8.30 -18.38
CA THR A 14 -5.41 -7.43 -17.88
C THR A 14 -4.03 -7.93 -18.30
N LYS A 15 -3.79 -9.24 -18.21
CA LYS A 15 -2.54 -9.85 -18.67
C LYS A 15 -2.32 -9.64 -20.17
N GLN A 16 -3.37 -9.77 -20.98
CA GLN A 16 -3.28 -9.54 -22.42
C GLN A 16 -3.04 -8.05 -22.74
N ALA A 17 -3.70 -7.13 -22.03
CA ALA A 17 -3.46 -5.69 -22.19
C ALA A 17 -1.99 -5.32 -21.88
N LEU A 18 -1.41 -5.89 -20.82
CA LEU A 18 0.02 -5.71 -20.50
C LEU A 18 0.93 -6.26 -21.60
N LYS A 19 0.63 -7.45 -22.13
CA LYS A 19 1.39 -8.03 -23.26
C LYS A 19 1.33 -7.16 -24.50
N THR A 20 0.15 -6.62 -24.82
CA THR A 20 -0.03 -5.73 -25.97
C THR A 20 0.77 -4.44 -25.81
N ARG A 21 0.71 -3.80 -24.63
CA ARG A 21 1.54 -2.60 -24.33
C ARG A 21 3.03 -2.91 -24.44
N ALA A 22 3.48 -4.03 -23.89
CA ALA A 22 4.88 -4.44 -23.96
C ALA A 22 5.38 -4.61 -25.41
N ARG A 23 4.55 -5.21 -26.28
CA ARG A 23 4.85 -5.33 -27.72
C ARG A 23 4.92 -3.97 -28.40
N GLN A 24 3.96 -3.08 -28.14
CA GLN A 24 3.90 -1.74 -28.72
C GLN A 24 5.11 -0.89 -28.31
N ASN A 25 5.57 -1.04 -27.07
CA ASN A 25 6.67 -0.26 -26.51
C ASN A 25 8.04 -0.95 -26.69
N HIS A 26 8.10 -2.12 -27.32
CA HIS A 26 9.32 -2.93 -27.48
C HIS A 26 10.04 -3.22 -26.15
N THR A 27 9.27 -3.46 -25.09
CA THR A 27 9.76 -3.75 -23.73
C THR A 27 9.21 -5.09 -23.22
N SER A 28 9.67 -5.52 -22.04
CA SER A 28 9.11 -6.69 -21.37
C SER A 28 7.78 -6.37 -20.68
N MET A 29 6.92 -7.38 -20.52
CA MET A 29 5.67 -7.26 -19.77
C MET A 29 5.90 -6.82 -18.31
N GLU A 30 6.98 -7.30 -17.69
CA GLU A 30 7.38 -6.87 -16.34
C GLU A 30 7.77 -5.39 -16.32
N SER A 31 8.54 -4.92 -17.30
CA SER A 31 8.94 -3.52 -17.40
C SER A 31 7.72 -2.60 -17.50
N GLU A 32 6.73 -2.96 -18.32
CA GLU A 32 5.49 -2.19 -18.41
C GLU A 32 4.66 -2.23 -17.12
N ALA A 33 4.57 -3.39 -16.46
CA ALA A 33 3.93 -3.50 -15.16
C ALA A 33 4.62 -2.62 -14.12
N ARG A 34 5.96 -2.61 -14.10
CA ARG A 34 6.78 -1.77 -13.22
C ARG A 34 6.53 -0.29 -13.49
N LYS A 35 6.56 0.14 -14.76
CA LYS A 35 6.27 1.55 -15.13
C LYS A 35 4.90 2.00 -14.62
N ILE A 36 3.87 1.17 -14.80
CA ILE A 36 2.52 1.48 -14.32
C ILE A 36 2.51 1.62 -12.79
N LEU A 37 3.06 0.65 -12.07
CA LEU A 37 3.12 0.69 -10.60
C LEU A 37 3.92 1.91 -10.11
N SER A 38 5.10 2.16 -10.67
CA SER A 38 5.91 3.33 -10.34
C SER A 38 5.19 4.64 -10.61
N SER A 39 4.45 4.75 -11.73
CA SER A 39 3.69 5.97 -12.04
C SER A 39 2.62 6.29 -11.00
N VAL A 40 1.99 5.26 -10.42
CA VAL A 40 0.97 5.42 -9.37
C VAL A 40 1.62 5.73 -8.02
N LEU A 41 2.78 5.15 -7.74
CA LEU A 41 3.52 5.40 -6.48
C LEU A 41 4.19 6.77 -6.46
N CYS A 42 4.65 7.27 -7.60
CA CYS A 42 5.21 8.62 -7.74
C CYS A 42 4.15 9.71 -7.82
N ALA A 43 2.86 9.36 -8.00
CA ALA A 43 1.79 10.34 -7.87
C ALA A 43 1.80 10.87 -6.43
N GLU A 44 2.08 12.16 -6.28
CA GLU A 44 2.26 12.81 -4.98
C GLU A 44 0.97 12.68 -4.16
N ARG A 45 1.01 11.78 -3.18
CA ARG A 45 -0.03 11.67 -2.15
C ARG A 45 0.59 12.17 -0.86
N PRO A 46 -0.14 13.00 -0.10
CA PRO A 46 0.36 13.40 1.21
C PRO A 46 0.54 12.13 2.04
N SER A 47 1.74 11.96 2.60
CA SER A 47 2.01 10.89 3.55
C SER A 47 1.12 11.06 4.78
N ILE A 48 0.86 9.97 5.52
CA ILE A 48 0.15 10.05 6.80
C ILE A 48 0.83 11.06 7.74
N ALA A 49 2.17 11.07 7.78
CA ALA A 49 2.92 12.05 8.55
C ALA A 49 2.65 13.50 8.11
N SER A 50 2.61 13.77 6.80
CA SER A 50 2.26 15.11 6.30
C SER A 50 0.79 15.48 6.51
N LEU A 51 -0.12 14.52 6.56
CA LEU A 51 -1.53 14.76 6.87
C LEU A 51 -1.73 15.07 8.35
N LEU A 52 -0.97 14.42 9.24
CA LEU A 52 -0.99 14.67 10.68
C LEU A 52 -0.24 15.95 11.06
N ALA A 53 0.83 16.29 10.33
CA ALA A 53 1.59 17.52 10.51
C ALA A 53 0.91 18.74 9.88
N GLN A 54 -0.11 18.54 9.03
CA GLN A 54 -1.00 19.63 8.64
C GLN A 54 -1.77 20.05 9.88
N GLU A 55 -1.27 21.14 10.46
CA GLU A 55 -1.79 21.84 11.62
C GLU A 55 -3.32 21.88 11.55
N ILE A 56 -3.97 21.03 12.36
CA ILE A 56 -5.38 21.18 12.64
C ILE A 56 -5.46 22.55 13.31
N THR A 57 -5.98 23.57 12.60
CA THR A 57 -6.16 24.95 13.09
C THR A 57 -6.93 25.01 14.44
N SER A 58 -7.49 23.88 14.89
CA SER A 58 -8.09 23.66 16.19
C SER A 58 -7.11 23.03 17.18
N SER A 59 -6.23 23.87 17.73
CA SER A 59 -5.60 23.72 19.05
C SER A 59 -4.57 22.59 19.23
N GLU A 60 -3.34 23.02 19.55
CA GLU A 60 -2.24 22.28 20.18
C GLU A 60 -2.70 21.56 21.47
N THR A 61 -3.51 20.53 21.33
CA THR A 61 -4.05 19.78 22.46
C THR A 61 -3.28 18.48 22.55
N ASP A 62 -2.40 18.37 23.55
CA ASP A 62 -1.80 17.08 23.91
C ASP A 62 -2.93 16.07 24.15
N PHE A 63 -2.85 14.92 23.48
CA PHE A 63 -3.83 13.85 23.59
C PHE A 63 -3.37 12.84 24.64
N ASP A 64 -4.12 12.73 25.73
CA ASP A 64 -3.90 11.70 26.75
C ASP A 64 -4.49 10.36 26.28
N PHE A 65 -3.63 9.37 26.01
CA PHE A 65 -4.01 8.06 25.48
C PHE A 65 -3.90 6.97 26.56
N ASP A 66 -5.00 6.71 27.27
CA ASP A 66 -5.13 5.61 28.23
C ASP A 66 -6.27 4.64 27.84
N PRO A 67 -6.07 3.75 26.84
CA PRO A 67 -7.10 2.82 26.41
C PRO A 67 -7.26 1.65 27.42
N PRO A 68 -8.50 1.23 27.74
CA PRO A 68 -8.73 0.08 28.59
C PRO A 68 -8.25 -1.23 27.95
N ARG A 69 -7.91 -2.22 28.78
CA ARG A 69 -7.51 -3.56 28.30
C ARG A 69 -8.64 -4.19 27.49
N LEU A 70 -8.34 -4.67 26.28
CA LEU A 70 -9.29 -5.28 25.34
C LEU A 70 -9.89 -6.63 25.79
N GLY A 71 -9.64 -7.09 27.02
CA GLY A 71 -10.21 -8.33 27.56
C GLY A 71 -9.77 -9.64 26.86
N ILE A 72 -8.83 -9.60 25.91
CA ILE A 72 -8.48 -10.74 25.04
C ILE A 72 -7.48 -11.73 25.70
N GLY A 73 -7.57 -11.91 27.02
CA GLY A 73 -6.53 -12.58 27.81
C GLY A 73 -6.98 -13.63 28.83
N SER A 74 -8.26 -13.99 28.92
CA SER A 74 -8.70 -15.07 29.80
C SER A 74 -9.14 -16.29 29.00
N ARG A 75 -8.17 -17.04 28.48
CA ARG A 75 -8.36 -18.48 28.33
C ARG A 75 -7.64 -19.11 29.51
N GLU A 76 -8.40 -19.52 30.53
CA GLU A 76 -7.87 -20.36 31.60
C GLU A 76 -7.30 -21.63 30.95
N VAL A 77 -6.03 -21.91 31.21
CA VAL A 77 -5.44 -23.20 30.91
C VAL A 77 -5.75 -24.08 32.11
N ASP A 78 -6.70 -25.01 31.96
CA ASP A 78 -6.91 -26.09 32.92
C ASP A 78 -5.63 -26.94 32.97
N LEU A 79 -4.99 -27.00 34.14
CA LEU A 79 -3.95 -27.98 34.48
C LEU A 79 -4.55 -29.08 35.34
#